data_AF-A0A4R2Q179-F1
#
_entry.id   AF-A0A4R2Q179-F1
#
_cell.length_a   1.000
_cell.length_b   1.000
_cell.length_c   1.000
_cell.angle_alpha   90.00
_cell.angle_beta   90.00
_cell.angle_gamma   90.00
#
_symmetry.space_group_name_H-M   'P 1'
#
loop_
_entity.id
_entity.type
_entity.pdbx_description
1 polymer ?
#
loop_
_entity_poly.entity_id
_entity_poly.type
_entity_poly.pdbx_seq_one_letter_code
_entity_poly.pdbx_strand_id
1 'polypeptide(L)'
;MRKLSNFEKLMVLLTASQKKEGYWVDIDLVAELVAYGDEWALSWKYQWFDEEDHPKDPIVSETVKIFEMMRHAKNSAEELGKPELFNDLYFDGFDGNNDEHHGIAQVLVNKLDRFTDIPNAASNSHSAGSLPRYRAMLKRYAPIKEELLAGAQYKLMSEEQLKILAGE
;
A
#
# COMPACT_ATOMS: atom_id res chain seq x y z
N MET A 1 32.87 -2.98 14.53
CA MET A 1 31.78 -2.44 15.39
C MET A 1 30.54 -3.28 15.12
N ARG A 2 29.82 -3.75 16.15
CA ARG A 2 28.63 -4.63 15.97
C ARG A 2 27.43 -3.81 15.45
N LYS A 3 26.69 -4.35 14.47
CA LYS A 3 25.38 -3.81 14.04
C LYS A 3 24.31 -4.21 15.05
N LEU A 4 23.49 -3.27 15.49
CA LEU A 4 22.36 -3.51 16.39
C LEU A 4 21.19 -4.17 15.61
N SER A 5 20.50 -5.10 16.24
CA SER A 5 19.23 -5.62 15.72
C SER A 5 18.14 -4.55 15.74
N ASN A 6 17.06 -4.78 14.99
CA ASN A 6 15.89 -3.92 14.98
C ASN A 6 15.27 -3.72 16.38
N PHE A 7 15.13 -4.78 17.16
CA PHE A 7 14.71 -4.70 18.56
C PHE A 7 15.67 -3.87 19.42
N GLU A 8 16.98 -4.07 19.27
CA GLU A 8 18.00 -3.29 20.00
C GLU A 8 17.94 -1.80 19.64
N LYS A 9 17.76 -1.46 18.35
CA LYS A 9 17.58 -0.07 17.89
C LYS A 9 16.35 0.57 18.54
N LEU A 10 15.20 -0.12 18.53
CA LEU A 10 13.96 0.38 19.15
C LEU A 10 14.13 0.63 20.65
N MET A 11 14.71 -0.33 21.38
CA MET A 11 14.90 -0.18 22.83
C MET A 11 15.82 1.00 23.18
N VAL A 12 16.89 1.22 22.40
CA VAL A 12 17.79 2.37 22.58
C VAL A 12 17.05 3.68 22.32
N LEU A 13 16.28 3.78 21.24
CA LEU A 13 15.57 5.00 20.86
C LEU A 13 14.44 5.34 21.84
N LEU A 14 13.67 4.34 22.27
CA LEU A 14 12.62 4.50 23.27
C LEU A 14 13.20 4.97 24.61
N THR A 15 14.33 4.41 25.03
CA THR A 15 15.01 4.84 26.27
C THR A 15 15.54 6.27 26.15
N ALA A 16 16.12 6.61 24.99
CA ALA A 16 16.66 7.95 24.74
C ALA A 16 15.56 9.03 24.64
N SER A 17 14.35 8.65 24.25
CA SER A 17 13.23 9.58 24.03
C SER A 17 12.40 9.90 25.28
N GLN A 18 12.53 9.14 26.37
CA GLN A 18 11.77 9.35 27.61
C GLN A 18 11.96 10.73 28.29
N LYS A 19 12.92 11.55 27.85
CA LYS A 19 13.23 12.87 28.46
C LYS A 19 13.18 14.05 27.49
N LYS A 20 12.68 13.87 26.26
CA LYS A 20 12.60 14.95 25.25
C LYS A 20 11.21 15.04 24.66
N GLU A 21 10.70 16.26 24.53
CA GLU A 21 9.54 16.54 23.66
C GLU A 21 9.95 16.33 22.20
N GLY A 22 9.10 15.65 21.43
CA GLY A 22 9.39 15.21 20.06
C GLY A 22 10.11 13.85 20.05
N TYR A 23 9.33 12.76 20.12
CA TYR A 23 9.89 11.42 20.06
C TYR A 23 10.40 11.13 18.64
N TRP A 24 11.62 10.60 18.54
CA TRP A 24 12.14 10.02 17.29
C TRP A 24 11.37 8.76 16.85
N VAL A 25 10.57 8.19 17.77
CA VAL A 25 9.74 7.00 17.61
C VAL A 25 8.38 7.29 18.21
N ASP A 26 7.33 7.12 17.42
CA ASP A 26 5.94 7.18 17.91
C ASP A 26 5.65 5.91 18.71
N ILE A 27 5.55 6.04 20.04
CA ILE A 27 5.39 4.92 20.96
C ILE A 27 4.00 4.29 20.82
N ASP A 28 2.97 5.11 20.62
CA ASP A 28 1.60 4.64 20.51
C ASP A 28 1.42 3.84 19.21
N LEU A 29 1.99 4.33 18.11
CA LEU A 29 2.01 3.58 16.85
C LEU A 29 2.77 2.25 16.98
N VAL A 30 3.95 2.24 17.62
CA VAL A 30 4.72 0.99 17.80
C VAL A 30 3.94 -0.01 18.64
N ALA A 31 3.33 0.44 19.75
CA ALA A 31 2.54 -0.43 20.61
C ALA A 31 1.33 -1.00 19.87
N GLU A 32 0.64 -0.19 19.06
CA GLU A 32 -0.49 -0.62 18.24
C GLU A 32 -0.05 -1.68 17.21
N LEU A 33 0.98 -1.41 16.41
CA LEU A 33 1.45 -2.33 15.36
C LEU A 33 1.88 -3.68 15.95
N VAL A 34 2.59 -3.69 17.08
CA VAL A 34 3.00 -4.94 17.75
C VAL A 34 1.78 -5.68 18.31
N ALA A 35 0.81 -4.96 18.91
CA ALA A 35 -0.36 -5.60 19.50
C ALA A 35 -1.25 -6.32 18.46
N TYR A 36 -1.29 -5.83 17.22
CA TYR A 36 -2.08 -6.39 16.13
C TYR A 36 -1.28 -7.29 15.16
N GLY A 37 0.00 -7.53 15.44
CA GLY A 37 0.87 -8.36 14.60
C GLY A 37 1.16 -7.74 13.23
N ASP A 38 1.32 -6.42 13.20
CA ASP A 38 1.62 -5.60 12.03
C ASP A 38 3.04 -5.00 12.08
N GLU A 39 3.99 -5.72 12.68
CA GLU A 39 5.39 -5.28 12.83
C GLU A 39 6.09 -5.03 11.50
N TRP A 40 5.62 -5.66 10.42
CA TRP A 40 6.05 -5.37 9.04
C TRP A 40 5.97 -3.88 8.70
N ALA A 41 5.03 -3.13 9.28
CA ALA A 41 4.84 -1.71 9.03
C ALA A 41 5.94 -0.83 9.66
N LEU A 42 6.74 -1.38 10.59
CA LEU A 42 7.84 -0.64 11.21
C LEU A 42 8.93 -0.27 10.20
N SER A 43 9.26 -1.16 9.26
CA SER A 43 10.24 -0.86 8.19
C SER A 43 9.70 0.18 7.19
N TRP A 44 8.38 0.28 7.03
CA TRP A 44 7.74 1.30 6.22
C TRP A 44 7.73 2.68 6.89
N LYS A 45 7.54 2.73 8.22
CA LYS A 45 7.53 3.97 9.00
C LYS A 45 8.93 4.51 9.25
N TYR A 46 9.86 3.62 9.59
CA TYR A 46 11.19 3.97 10.07
C TYR A 46 12.25 3.48 9.09
N GLN A 47 12.72 4.35 8.19
CA GLN A 47 13.68 4.00 7.12
C GLN A 47 15.03 3.44 7.61
N TRP A 48 15.35 3.57 8.90
CA TRP A 48 16.57 3.04 9.53
C TRP A 48 16.36 1.64 10.13
N PHE A 49 15.13 1.13 10.11
CA PHE A 49 14.82 -0.26 10.41
C PHE A 49 15.23 -1.12 9.24
N ASP A 50 15.85 -2.26 9.52
CA ASP A 50 16.14 -3.23 8.46
C ASP A 50 14.84 -3.93 8.06
N GLU A 51 14.70 -4.29 6.78
CA GLU A 51 13.62 -5.18 6.35
C GLU A 51 13.84 -6.57 6.96
N GLU A 52 12.77 -7.17 7.48
CA GLU A 52 12.75 -8.51 8.06
C GLU A 52 11.57 -9.28 7.48
N ASP A 53 11.76 -10.58 7.25
CA ASP A 53 10.69 -11.45 6.75
C ASP A 53 9.52 -11.49 7.75
N HIS A 54 8.31 -11.29 7.25
CA HIS A 54 7.08 -11.33 8.02
C HIS A 54 6.02 -12.20 7.33
N PRO A 55 5.21 -12.99 8.07
CA PRO A 55 4.18 -13.85 7.48
C PRO A 55 3.16 -13.11 6.59
N LYS A 56 2.92 -11.82 6.87
CA LYS A 56 2.01 -10.96 6.07
C LYS A 56 2.66 -10.38 4.80
N ASP A 57 3.97 -10.53 4.58
CA ASP A 57 4.67 -9.92 3.44
C ASP A 57 4.06 -10.24 2.06
N PRO A 58 3.60 -11.48 1.78
CA PRO A 58 2.94 -11.76 0.50
C PRO A 58 1.68 -10.91 0.28
N ILE A 59 0.91 -10.67 1.34
CA ILE A 59 -0.34 -9.90 1.33
C ILE A 59 -0.02 -8.40 1.25
N VAL A 60 1.01 -7.94 1.96
CA VAL A 60 1.52 -6.57 1.86
C VAL A 60 1.96 -6.28 0.42
N SER A 61 2.75 -7.18 -0.18
CA SER A 61 3.22 -7.04 -1.56
C SER A 61 2.06 -7.01 -2.55
N GLU A 62 1.05 -7.86 -2.40
CA GLU A 62 -0.13 -7.87 -3.26
C GLU A 62 -0.96 -6.58 -3.10
N THR A 63 -1.22 -6.14 -1.86
CA THR A 63 -1.93 -4.89 -1.56
C THR A 63 -1.24 -3.69 -2.21
N VAL A 64 0.09 -3.60 -2.07
CA VAL A 64 0.89 -2.52 -2.66
C VAL A 64 0.83 -2.56 -4.18
N LYS A 65 0.91 -3.73 -4.82
CA LYS A 65 0.75 -3.85 -6.28
C LYS A 65 -0.61 -3.37 -6.76
N ILE A 66 -1.69 -3.70 -6.02
CA ILE A 66 -3.04 -3.22 -6.32
C ILE A 66 -3.08 -1.69 -6.21
N PHE A 67 -2.57 -1.12 -5.13
CA PHE A 67 -2.54 0.34 -4.95
C PHE A 67 -1.69 1.06 -6.00
N GLU A 68 -0.51 0.53 -6.35
CA GLU A 68 0.31 1.10 -7.42
C GLU A 68 -0.41 1.10 -8.77
N MET A 69 -1.12 0.01 -9.10
CA MET A 69 -1.95 -0.08 -10.30
C MET A 69 -3.08 0.95 -10.27
N MET A 70 -3.81 1.06 -9.15
CA MET A 70 -4.92 2.01 -9.02
C MET A 70 -4.43 3.46 -9.08
N ARG A 71 -3.32 3.79 -8.43
CA ARG A 71 -2.69 5.12 -8.52
C ARG A 71 -2.29 5.45 -9.96
N HIS A 72 -1.67 4.50 -10.66
CA HIS A 72 -1.29 4.70 -12.06
C HIS A 72 -2.52 4.99 -12.92
N ALA A 73 -3.57 4.19 -12.77
CA ALA A 73 -4.80 4.37 -13.52
C ALA A 73 -5.49 5.70 -13.19
N LYS A 74 -5.58 6.06 -11.91
CA LYS A 74 -6.12 7.34 -11.44
C LYS A 74 -5.39 8.52 -12.09
N ASN A 75 -4.07 8.56 -11.95
CA ASN A 75 -3.25 9.65 -12.49
C ASN A 75 -3.38 9.75 -14.02
N SER A 76 -3.51 8.61 -14.70
CA SER A 76 -3.70 8.55 -16.14
C SER A 76 -5.06 9.12 -16.55
N ALA A 77 -6.13 8.72 -15.86
CA ALA A 77 -7.48 9.23 -16.09
C ALA A 77 -7.58 10.75 -15.82
N GLU A 78 -6.93 11.23 -14.76
CA GLU A 78 -6.86 12.65 -14.42
C GLU A 78 -6.13 13.47 -15.51
N GLU A 79 -4.98 13.00 -16.00
CA GLU A 79 -4.23 13.68 -17.07
C GLU A 79 -4.99 13.72 -18.39
N LEU A 80 -5.76 12.67 -18.69
CA LEU A 80 -6.63 12.63 -19.87
C LEU A 80 -7.87 13.53 -19.74
N GLY A 81 -8.14 14.08 -18.56
CA GLY A 81 -9.36 14.83 -18.26
C GLY A 81 -10.62 13.95 -18.26
N LYS A 82 -10.46 12.64 -17.97
CA LYS A 82 -11.50 11.60 -18.05
C LYS A 82 -11.58 10.77 -16.76
N PRO A 83 -11.92 11.38 -15.61
CA PRO A 83 -11.96 10.69 -14.32
C PRO A 83 -12.94 9.50 -14.29
N GLU A 84 -13.94 9.47 -15.17
CA GLU A 84 -14.86 8.34 -15.34
C GLU A 84 -14.12 7.03 -15.66
N LEU A 85 -13.01 7.06 -16.40
CA LEU A 85 -12.23 5.87 -16.73
C LEU A 85 -11.62 5.20 -15.48
N PHE A 86 -11.36 5.97 -14.42
CA PHE A 86 -10.95 5.41 -13.13
C PHE A 86 -12.14 4.83 -12.36
N ASN A 87 -13.30 5.49 -12.41
CA ASN A 87 -14.51 5.01 -11.75
C ASN A 87 -14.99 3.67 -12.33
N ASP A 88 -14.80 3.46 -13.64
CA ASP A 88 -15.13 2.20 -14.34
C ASP A 88 -14.26 1.01 -13.89
N LEU A 89 -13.20 1.26 -13.11
CA LEU A 89 -12.41 0.20 -12.47
C LEU A 89 -13.07 -0.38 -11.22
N TYR A 90 -14.11 0.28 -10.69
CA TYR A 90 -14.85 -0.12 -9.49
C TYR A 90 -13.92 -0.41 -8.29
N PHE A 91 -13.08 0.54 -7.91
CA PHE A 91 -12.20 0.40 -6.75
C PHE A 91 -12.86 0.93 -5.47
N ASP A 92 -13.34 0.00 -4.64
CA ASP A 92 -14.14 0.29 -3.43
C ASP A 92 -13.45 -0.20 -2.14
N GLY A 93 -12.14 -0.48 -2.22
CA GLY A 93 -11.38 -1.09 -1.12
C GLY A 93 -11.54 -2.61 -1.05
N PHE A 94 -11.34 -3.19 0.14
CA PHE A 94 -11.28 -4.64 0.37
C PHE A 94 -12.38 -5.11 1.34
N ASP A 95 -12.72 -6.39 1.32
CA ASP A 95 -13.75 -6.94 2.22
C ASP A 95 -13.21 -7.03 3.65
N GLY A 96 -13.70 -6.14 4.53
CA GLY A 96 -13.23 -6.08 5.91
C GLY A 96 -13.54 -7.32 6.76
N ASN A 97 -14.42 -8.21 6.31
CA ASN A 97 -14.78 -9.42 7.06
C ASN A 97 -14.01 -10.66 6.62
N ASN A 98 -13.61 -10.74 5.35
CA ASN A 98 -13.09 -11.97 4.74
C ASN A 98 -11.75 -11.78 4.01
N ASP A 99 -11.23 -10.56 3.95
CA ASP A 99 -10.01 -10.24 3.20
C ASP A 99 -8.97 -9.52 4.06
N GLU A 100 -7.85 -10.20 4.30
CA GLU A 100 -6.72 -9.67 5.09
C GLU A 100 -6.11 -8.40 4.47
N HIS A 101 -6.28 -8.18 3.16
CA HIS A 101 -5.84 -6.95 2.50
C HIS A 101 -6.52 -5.70 3.07
N HIS A 102 -7.73 -5.82 3.62
CA HIS A 102 -8.37 -4.71 4.31
C HIS A 102 -7.55 -4.24 5.51
N GLY A 103 -7.06 -5.17 6.34
CA GLY A 103 -6.21 -4.83 7.50
C GLY A 103 -4.91 -4.15 7.07
N ILE A 104 -4.26 -4.68 6.03
CA ILE A 104 -3.05 -4.07 5.45
C ILE A 104 -3.33 -2.66 4.92
N ALA A 105 -4.44 -2.47 4.21
CA ALA A 105 -4.86 -1.18 3.68
C ALA A 105 -5.10 -0.15 4.80
N GLN A 106 -5.73 -0.55 5.91
CA GLN A 106 -5.91 0.30 7.08
C GLN A 106 -4.56 0.77 7.63
N VAL A 107 -3.58 -0.12 7.76
CA VAL A 107 -2.25 0.24 8.26
C VAL A 107 -1.53 1.18 7.29
N LEU A 108 -1.44 0.82 6.00
CA LEU A 108 -0.75 1.64 5.00
C LEU A 108 -1.34 3.05 4.91
N VAL A 109 -2.67 3.17 4.84
CA VAL A 109 -3.33 4.45 4.59
C VAL A 109 -3.49 5.26 5.87
N ASN A 110 -4.10 4.68 6.90
CA ASN A 110 -4.54 5.44 8.08
C ASN A 110 -3.47 5.54 9.17
N LYS A 111 -2.45 4.66 9.17
CA LYS A 111 -1.38 4.68 10.19
C LYS A 111 -0.05 5.19 9.64
N LEU A 112 0.22 4.95 8.37
CA LEU A 112 1.48 5.31 7.72
C LEU A 112 1.37 6.47 6.71
N ASP A 113 0.17 7.01 6.50
CA ASP A 113 -0.12 8.08 5.55
C ASP A 113 0.36 7.76 4.11
N ARG A 114 0.28 6.48 3.71
CA ARG A 114 0.64 6.01 2.37
C ARG A 114 -0.61 5.79 1.53
N PHE A 115 -0.55 6.10 0.24
CA PHE A 115 -1.68 5.83 -0.68
C PHE A 115 -2.98 6.58 -0.33
N THR A 116 -2.86 7.67 0.42
CA THR A 116 -3.97 8.57 0.80
C THR A 116 -4.55 9.32 -0.40
N ASP A 117 -3.85 9.34 -1.53
CA ASP A 117 -4.27 9.89 -2.82
C ASP A 117 -5.23 8.97 -3.60
N ILE A 118 -5.37 7.71 -3.20
CA ILE A 118 -6.26 6.74 -3.86
C ILE A 118 -7.62 6.73 -3.16
N PRO A 119 -8.72 7.09 -3.84
CA PRO A 119 -10.05 7.00 -3.28
C PRO A 119 -10.37 5.61 -2.76
N ASN A 120 -11.05 5.51 -1.62
CA ASN A 120 -11.51 4.26 -1.02
C ASN A 120 -10.42 3.24 -0.66
N ALA A 121 -9.13 3.61 -0.66
CA ALA A 121 -8.04 2.67 -0.43
C ALA A 121 -8.16 1.89 0.89
N ALA A 122 -8.66 2.55 1.94
CA ALA A 122 -8.93 1.93 3.24
C ALA A 122 -10.45 1.73 3.51
N SER A 123 -11.29 1.73 2.47
CA SER A 123 -12.72 1.45 2.65
C SER A 123 -12.98 -0.05 2.77
N ASN A 124 -14.04 -0.39 3.50
CA ASN A 124 -14.61 -1.73 3.46
C ASN A 124 -15.50 -1.85 2.22
N SER A 125 -15.15 -2.74 1.29
CA SER A 125 -15.93 -2.96 0.06
C SER A 125 -17.27 -3.64 0.31
N HIS A 126 -17.44 -4.27 1.49
CA HIS A 126 -18.57 -5.13 1.82
C HIS A 126 -18.83 -6.24 0.79
N SER A 127 -17.80 -6.63 0.03
CA SER A 127 -17.92 -7.58 -1.07
C SER A 127 -16.68 -8.46 -1.18
N ALA A 128 -16.86 -9.77 -0.96
CA ALA A 128 -15.84 -10.78 -1.19
C ALA A 128 -15.38 -10.87 -2.66
N GLY A 129 -16.08 -10.20 -3.59
CA GLY A 129 -15.74 -10.14 -5.01
C GLY A 129 -14.67 -9.10 -5.37
N SER A 130 -14.31 -8.18 -4.46
CA SER A 130 -13.36 -7.11 -4.75
C SER A 130 -11.96 -7.62 -5.07
N LEU A 131 -11.39 -8.50 -4.22
CA LEU A 131 -10.04 -9.02 -4.41
C LEU A 131 -9.87 -9.86 -5.68
N PRO A 132 -10.76 -10.83 -6.01
CA PRO A 132 -10.69 -11.55 -7.29
C PRO A 132 -10.71 -10.63 -8.51
N ARG A 133 -11.50 -9.55 -8.48
CA ARG A 133 -11.54 -8.54 -9.54
C ARG A 133 -10.20 -7.82 -9.66
N TYR A 134 -9.63 -7.33 -8.56
CA TYR A 134 -8.34 -6.64 -8.59
C TYR A 134 -7.20 -7.55 -9.05
N ARG A 135 -7.23 -8.83 -8.68
CA ARG A 135 -6.29 -9.84 -9.19
C ARG A 135 -6.43 -10.06 -10.70
N ALA A 136 -7.65 -10.06 -11.23
CA ALA A 136 -7.86 -10.12 -12.69
C ALA A 136 -7.30 -8.87 -13.38
N MET A 137 -7.52 -7.69 -12.80
CA MET A 137 -6.95 -6.44 -13.30
C MET A 137 -5.42 -6.45 -13.27
N LEU A 138 -4.78 -6.95 -12.21
CA LEU A 138 -3.33 -7.08 -12.13
C LEU A 138 -2.76 -7.92 -13.29
N LYS A 139 -3.47 -8.97 -13.72
CA LYS A 139 -3.06 -9.78 -14.88
C LYS A 139 -3.09 -8.97 -16.19
N ARG A 140 -4.09 -8.10 -16.36
CA ARG A 140 -4.19 -7.20 -17.53
C ARG A 140 -3.18 -6.05 -17.45
N TYR A 141 -2.89 -5.59 -16.23
CA TYR A 141 -1.94 -4.53 -15.97
C TYR A 141 -0.49 -4.97 -16.19
N ALA A 142 -0.14 -6.24 -15.95
CA ALA A 142 1.23 -6.73 -16.11
C ALA A 142 1.89 -6.34 -17.46
N PRO A 143 1.30 -6.64 -18.63
CA PRO A 143 1.88 -6.23 -19.91
C PRO A 143 1.89 -4.70 -20.12
N ILE A 144 0.88 -3.98 -19.63
CA ILE A 144 0.82 -2.50 -19.68
C ILE A 144 1.97 -1.90 -18.86
N LYS A 145 2.20 -2.45 -17.66
CA LYS A 145 3.28 -2.03 -16.76
C LYS A 145 4.63 -2.27 -17.40
N GLU A 146 4.84 -3.44 -18.01
CA GLU A 146 6.09 -3.75 -18.73
C GLU A 146 6.34 -2.78 -19.88
N GLU A 147 5.32 -2.48 -20.70
CA GLU A 147 5.43 -1.54 -21.81
C GLU A 147 5.76 -0.11 -21.34
N LEU A 148 5.01 0.38 -20.36
CA LEU A 148 5.09 1.77 -19.92
C LEU A 148 6.28 2.06 -19.00
N LEU A 149 6.82 1.03 -18.33
CA LEU A 149 7.96 1.15 -17.41
C LEU A 149 9.26 0.54 -17.96
N ALA A 150 9.30 0.11 -19.23
CA ALA A 150 10.51 -0.41 -19.89
C ALA A 150 11.67 0.60 -20.01
N GLY A 151 11.47 1.88 -19.63
CA GLY A 151 12.48 2.93 -19.74
C GLY A 151 12.55 3.84 -18.51
N ALA A 152 13.43 4.84 -18.56
CA ALA A 152 13.67 5.77 -17.44
C ALA A 152 12.52 6.76 -17.16
N GLN A 153 11.43 6.72 -17.94
CA GLN A 153 10.29 7.61 -17.80
C GLN A 153 9.04 6.82 -17.40
N TYR A 154 8.40 7.25 -16.32
CA TYR A 154 7.07 6.78 -15.95
C TYR A 154 6.04 7.34 -16.93
N LYS A 155 5.52 6.49 -17.81
CA LYS A 155 4.48 6.88 -18.78
C LYS A 155 3.11 6.54 -18.23
N LEU A 156 2.16 7.46 -18.41
CA LEU A 156 0.75 7.25 -18.07
C LEU A 156 0.07 6.33 -19.09
N MET A 157 -1.00 5.68 -18.65
CA MET A 157 -1.87 4.86 -19.50
C MET A 157 -2.65 5.72 -20.48
N SER A 158 -2.81 5.21 -21.69
CA SER A 158 -3.81 5.70 -22.64
C SER A 158 -5.22 5.31 -22.19
N GLU A 159 -6.24 5.95 -22.79
CA GLU A 159 -7.64 5.57 -22.60
C GLU A 159 -7.91 4.09 -22.94
N GLU A 160 -7.30 3.58 -24.00
CA GLU A 160 -7.46 2.18 -24.41
C GLU A 160 -6.90 1.22 -23.35
N GLN A 161 -5.75 1.55 -22.77
CA GLN A 161 -5.15 0.74 -21.71
C GLN A 161 -5.99 0.75 -20.42
N LEU A 162 -6.66 1.88 -20.11
CA LEU A 162 -7.62 1.95 -18.99
C LEU A 162 -8.85 1.08 -19.23
N LYS A 163 -9.39 1.05 -20.45
CA LYS A 163 -10.50 0.17 -20.84
C LYS A 163 -10.13 -1.30 -20.79
N ILE A 164 -8.96 -1.65 -21.32
CA ILE A 164 -8.38 -3.01 -21.20
C ILE A 164 -8.27 -3.39 -19.72
N LEU A 165 -7.81 -2.49 -18.86
CA LEU A 165 -7.70 -2.75 -17.44
C LEU A 165 -9.06 -3.06 -16.79
N ALA A 166 -10.08 -2.26 -17.12
CA ALA A 166 -11.48 -2.48 -16.71
C ALA A 166 -12.03 -3.82 -17.22
N GLY A 167 -11.53 -4.30 -18.36
CA GLY A 167 -11.94 -5.55 -19.00
C GLY A 167 -12.96 -5.37 -20.13
N GLU A 168 -12.99 -4.18 -20.72
CA GLU A 168 -13.62 -3.87 -22.00
C GLU A 168 -12.70 -4.28 -23.17
#